data_AF-A0A3D5PJB4-F1
#
_entry.id   AF-A0A3D5PJB4-F1
#
_cell.length_a   1.000
_cell.length_b   1.000
_cell.length_c   1.000
_cell.angle_alpha   90.00
_cell.angle_beta   90.00
_cell.angle_gamma   90.00
#
_symmetry.space_group_name_H-M   'P 1'
#
loop_
_entity.id
_entity.type
_entity.pdbx_description
1 polymer ?
#
loop_
_entity_poly.entity_id
_entity_poly.type
_entity_poly.pdbx_seq_one_letter_code
_entity_poly.pdbx_strand_id
1 'polypeptide(L)'
;MSQPVTPPAPAKLARRKKLSLWMRLSHLRRQRRVQNAITLGVVLLGPMLAFATFLVLGPLDQDVGGPGLRFVLLLDLVYVLVVAALVLQRVAQMIAARRAHSAGSRLHLRLTGVFALMALIPTVTVAIFAGITINMGLEAWFSQRVQRVVGNSLAAAQAYENEQRRDLQEDAQALANYLNARRGEVRFMRTASLGEVLRDGQLQIQRGLREAFVVDGTGEIKARGDRSYMFDFDPLAPIEIETARTDGILILKDWENNEFRAVVNLVGYLNECLYVSREVDGSILKLLDET
;
A
#
# COMPACT_ATOMS: atom_id res chain seq x y z
N MET A 1 -3.60 -34.85 -88.30
CA MET A 1 -2.90 -33.97 -87.33
C MET A 1 -3.85 -33.69 -86.19
N SER A 2 -3.58 -34.30 -85.03
CA SER A 2 -4.46 -34.35 -83.86
C SER A 2 -4.06 -33.24 -82.90
N GLN A 3 -4.95 -32.29 -82.60
CA GLN A 3 -4.71 -31.31 -81.53
C GLN A 3 -5.13 -31.86 -80.16
N PRO A 4 -4.39 -31.53 -79.08
CA PRO A 4 -4.64 -32.08 -77.75
C PRO A 4 -5.74 -31.30 -77.01
N VAL A 5 -6.57 -32.02 -76.27
CA VAL A 5 -7.56 -31.48 -75.33
C VAL A 5 -6.85 -31.10 -74.03
N THR A 6 -6.82 -29.80 -73.69
CA THR A 6 -6.34 -29.29 -72.40
C THR A 6 -7.39 -29.49 -71.30
N PRO A 7 -7.04 -30.03 -70.12
CA PRO A 7 -7.98 -30.19 -69.01
C PRO A 7 -8.24 -28.86 -68.27
N PRO A 8 -9.44 -28.66 -67.68
CA PRO A 8 -9.75 -27.43 -66.94
C PRO A 8 -9.02 -27.35 -65.58
N ALA A 9 -8.59 -26.13 -65.24
CA ALA A 9 -7.80 -25.78 -64.06
C ALA A 9 -8.49 -26.07 -62.69
N PRO A 10 -7.72 -26.46 -61.64
CA PRO A 10 -8.22 -26.96 -60.35
C PRO A 10 -8.92 -25.93 -59.43
N ALA A 11 -8.90 -24.63 -59.75
CA ALA A 11 -9.39 -23.57 -58.86
C ALA A 11 -10.93 -23.51 -58.70
N LYS A 12 -11.71 -24.06 -59.65
CA LYS A 12 -13.19 -23.97 -59.62
C LYS A 12 -13.84 -24.97 -58.65
N LEU A 13 -13.16 -26.05 -58.27
CA LEU A 13 -13.71 -27.09 -57.39
C LEU A 13 -13.70 -26.70 -55.90
N ALA A 14 -12.66 -25.98 -55.44
CA ALA A 14 -12.54 -25.56 -54.04
C ALA A 14 -13.58 -24.49 -53.64
N ARG A 15 -13.90 -23.56 -54.56
CA ARG A 15 -14.87 -22.48 -54.31
C ARG A 15 -16.30 -23.00 -54.17
N ARG A 16 -16.67 -24.06 -54.92
CA ARG A 16 -17.98 -24.72 -54.84
C ARG A 16 -18.21 -25.46 -53.52
N LYS A 17 -17.17 -26.10 -52.96
CA LYS A 17 -17.25 -26.79 -51.65
C LYS A 17 -17.50 -25.82 -50.50
N LYS A 18 -16.82 -24.66 -50.46
CA LYS A 18 -17.06 -23.64 -49.41
C LYS A 18 -18.51 -23.14 -49.44
N LEU A 19 -19.06 -22.79 -50.60
CA LEU A 19 -20.46 -22.35 -50.72
C LEU A 19 -21.47 -23.43 -50.26
N SER A 20 -21.21 -24.71 -50.52
CA SER A 20 -22.11 -25.81 -50.10
C SER A 20 -22.09 -26.09 -48.58
N LEU A 21 -20.97 -25.85 -47.90
CA LEU A 21 -20.84 -26.01 -46.45
C LEU A 21 -21.65 -24.95 -45.72
N TRP A 22 -21.60 -23.70 -46.18
CA TRP A 22 -22.37 -22.59 -45.63
C TRP A 22 -23.89 -22.75 -45.83
N MET A 23 -24.32 -23.33 -46.95
CA MET A 23 -25.74 -23.67 -47.19
C MET A 23 -26.21 -24.90 -46.40
N ARG A 24 -25.33 -25.88 -46.12
CA ARG A 24 -25.69 -27.01 -45.25
C ARG A 24 -25.77 -26.62 -43.77
N LEU A 25 -24.88 -25.74 -43.29
CA LEU A 25 -24.97 -25.18 -41.94
C LEU A 25 -26.24 -24.32 -41.75
N SER A 26 -26.69 -23.59 -42.78
CA SER A 26 -27.90 -22.76 -42.66
C SER A 26 -29.19 -23.59 -42.58
N HIS A 27 -29.22 -24.77 -43.20
CA HIS A 27 -30.37 -25.69 -43.11
C HIS A 27 -30.46 -26.42 -41.75
N LEU A 28 -29.32 -26.82 -41.14
CA LEU A 28 -29.34 -27.41 -39.79
C LEU A 28 -29.77 -26.40 -38.70
N ARG A 29 -29.45 -25.11 -38.88
CA ARG A 29 -29.87 -24.03 -37.97
C ARG A 29 -31.40 -23.85 -37.91
N ARG A 30 -32.16 -24.43 -38.85
CA ARG A 30 -33.62 -24.35 -38.94
C ARG A 30 -34.38 -25.46 -38.18
N GLN A 31 -33.67 -26.44 -37.61
CA GLN A 31 -34.30 -27.45 -36.74
C GLN A 31 -34.43 -26.92 -35.30
N ARG A 32 -35.67 -26.92 -34.77
CA ARG A 32 -35.99 -26.50 -33.40
C ARG A 32 -35.11 -27.16 -32.32
N ARG A 33 -34.66 -28.41 -32.54
CA ARG A 33 -33.77 -29.14 -31.64
C ARG A 33 -32.37 -28.52 -31.54
N VAL A 34 -31.80 -28.06 -32.65
CA VAL A 34 -30.47 -27.43 -32.67
C VAL A 34 -30.52 -26.06 -32.01
N GLN A 35 -31.59 -25.29 -32.21
CA GLN A 35 -31.79 -24.03 -31.50
C GLN A 35 -31.92 -24.22 -29.98
N ASN A 36 -32.69 -25.21 -29.53
CA ASN A 36 -32.83 -25.48 -28.09
C ASN A 36 -31.51 -25.95 -27.46
N ALA A 37 -30.74 -26.79 -28.16
CA ALA A 37 -29.43 -27.24 -27.69
C ALA A 37 -28.41 -26.10 -27.57
N ILE A 38 -28.37 -25.19 -28.56
CA ILE A 38 -27.51 -23.99 -28.49
C ILE A 38 -27.92 -23.09 -27.32
N THR A 39 -29.22 -22.87 -27.11
CA THR A 39 -29.72 -22.02 -26.03
C THR A 39 -29.38 -22.60 -24.65
N LEU A 40 -29.58 -23.91 -24.47
CA LEU A 40 -29.18 -24.62 -23.24
C LEU A 40 -27.66 -24.57 -23.03
N GLY A 41 -26.89 -24.76 -24.11
CA GLY A 41 -25.43 -24.68 -24.07
C GLY A 41 -24.94 -23.31 -23.58
N VAL A 42 -25.49 -22.22 -24.12
CA VAL A 42 -25.13 -20.85 -23.70
C VAL A 42 -25.52 -20.60 -22.24
N VAL A 43 -26.72 -21.01 -21.81
CA VAL A 43 -27.19 -20.80 -20.44
C VAL A 43 -26.33 -21.57 -19.42
N LEU A 44 -25.91 -22.79 -19.74
CA LEU A 44 -25.04 -23.59 -18.86
C LEU A 44 -23.58 -23.10 -18.85
N LEU A 45 -23.13 -22.48 -19.94
CA LEU A 45 -21.77 -21.93 -20.05
C LEU A 45 -21.54 -20.80 -19.04
N GLY A 46 -22.55 -19.97 -18.77
CA GLY A 46 -22.45 -18.85 -17.82
C GLY A 46 -22.06 -19.27 -16.40
N PRO A 47 -22.84 -20.14 -15.72
CA PRO A 47 -22.49 -20.66 -14.40
C PRO A 47 -21.15 -21.41 -14.38
N MET A 48 -20.84 -22.15 -15.45
CA MET A 48 -19.58 -22.88 -15.56
C MET A 48 -18.37 -21.95 -15.63
N LEU A 49 -18.48 -20.86 -16.39
CA LEU A 49 -17.47 -19.80 -16.44
C LEU A 49 -17.35 -19.07 -15.11
N ALA A 50 -18.46 -18.69 -14.47
CA ALA A 50 -18.44 -18.06 -13.16
C ALA A 50 -17.75 -18.94 -12.09
N PHE A 51 -18.01 -20.26 -12.13
CA PHE A 51 -17.34 -21.22 -11.26
C PHE A 51 -15.83 -21.33 -11.57
N ALA A 52 -15.44 -21.33 -12.84
CA ALA A 52 -14.03 -21.31 -13.24
C ALA A 52 -13.33 -20.03 -12.76
N THR A 53 -13.98 -18.86 -12.90
CA THR A 53 -13.47 -17.57 -12.41
C THR A 53 -13.29 -17.60 -10.88
N PHE A 54 -14.26 -18.15 -10.15
CA PHE A 54 -14.15 -18.30 -8.69
C PHE A 54 -12.99 -19.21 -8.28
N LEU A 55 -12.81 -20.36 -8.94
CA LEU A 55 -11.70 -21.26 -8.64
C LEU A 55 -10.33 -20.61 -8.87
N VAL A 56 -10.20 -19.82 -9.94
CA VAL A 56 -8.95 -19.14 -10.29
C VAL A 56 -8.62 -17.98 -9.34
N LEU A 57 -9.62 -17.22 -8.90
CA LEU A 57 -9.42 -16.11 -7.95
C LEU A 57 -9.28 -16.55 -6.49
N GLY A 58 -9.84 -17.69 -6.11
CA GLY A 58 -9.86 -18.17 -4.73
C GLY A 58 -8.86 -19.30 -4.51
N PRO A 59 -9.29 -20.57 -4.56
CA PRO A 59 -8.51 -21.71 -4.08
C PRO A 59 -7.25 -22.05 -4.90
N LEU A 60 -7.13 -21.57 -6.14
CA LEU A 60 -5.95 -21.83 -6.99
C LEU A 60 -4.83 -20.81 -6.80
N ASP A 61 -5.06 -19.75 -6.00
CA ASP A 61 -4.06 -18.75 -5.57
C ASP A 61 -3.15 -18.24 -6.71
N GLN A 62 -3.73 -18.04 -7.91
CA GLN A 62 -2.97 -17.55 -9.06
C GLN A 62 -2.68 -16.06 -8.88
N ASP A 63 -1.43 -15.67 -9.14
CA ASP A 63 -1.00 -14.27 -9.12
C ASP A 63 -1.98 -13.37 -9.87
N VAL A 64 -2.30 -12.24 -9.25
CA VAL A 64 -3.19 -11.22 -9.81
C VAL A 64 -2.52 -10.64 -11.06
N GLY A 65 -2.87 -11.18 -12.23
CA GLY A 65 -2.27 -10.84 -13.52
C GLY A 65 -1.60 -11.99 -14.27
N GLY A 66 -1.62 -13.21 -13.73
CA GLY A 66 -1.08 -14.41 -14.36
C GLY A 66 -1.81 -14.85 -15.65
N PRO A 67 -1.21 -15.74 -16.46
CA PRO A 67 -1.78 -16.17 -17.74
C PRO A 67 -3.15 -16.84 -17.62
N GLY A 68 -3.40 -17.59 -16.55
CA GLY A 68 -4.66 -18.30 -16.32
C GLY A 68 -5.83 -17.35 -16.06
N LEU A 69 -5.64 -16.34 -15.21
CA LEU A 69 -6.65 -15.30 -14.97
C LEU A 69 -6.98 -14.54 -16.25
N ARG A 70 -5.96 -14.14 -17.03
CA ARG A 70 -6.17 -13.43 -18.31
C ARG A 70 -6.97 -14.27 -19.30
N PHE A 71 -6.69 -15.58 -19.38
CA PHE A 71 -7.40 -16.49 -20.26
C PHE A 71 -8.88 -16.63 -19.87
N VAL A 72 -9.17 -16.75 -18.58
CA VAL A 72 -10.54 -16.84 -18.06
C VAL A 72 -11.30 -15.53 -18.30
N LEU A 73 -10.68 -14.38 -18.05
CA LEU A 73 -11.27 -13.07 -18.34
C LEU A 73 -11.53 -12.85 -19.83
N LEU A 74 -10.64 -13.32 -20.72
CA LEU A 74 -10.87 -13.30 -22.16
C LEU A 74 -12.07 -14.18 -22.56
N LEU A 75 -12.20 -15.37 -21.96
CA LEU A 75 -13.35 -16.23 -22.19
C LEU A 75 -14.65 -15.59 -21.69
N ASP A 76 -14.64 -14.96 -20.52
CA ASP A 76 -15.78 -14.20 -19.99
C ASP A 76 -16.16 -13.05 -20.92
N LEU A 77 -15.19 -12.28 -21.41
CA LEU A 77 -15.42 -11.19 -22.35
C LEU A 77 -16.06 -11.70 -23.65
N VAL A 78 -15.53 -12.78 -24.23
CA VAL A 78 -16.07 -13.40 -25.44
C VAL A 78 -17.50 -13.90 -25.19
N TYR A 79 -17.73 -14.56 -24.05
CA TYR A 79 -19.06 -15.04 -23.67
C TYR A 79 -20.06 -13.88 -23.58
N VAL A 80 -19.71 -12.79 -22.88
CA VAL A 80 -20.55 -11.59 -22.78
C VAL A 80 -20.86 -11.00 -24.15
N LEU A 81 -19.88 -10.89 -25.05
CA LEU A 81 -20.10 -10.40 -26.42
C LEU A 81 -21.05 -11.29 -27.22
N VAL A 82 -20.92 -12.62 -27.09
CA VAL A 82 -21.82 -13.57 -27.76
C VAL A 82 -23.24 -13.41 -27.23
N VAL A 83 -23.44 -13.36 -25.91
CA VAL A 83 -24.76 -13.16 -25.31
C VAL A 83 -25.34 -11.81 -25.73
N ALA A 84 -24.56 -10.73 -25.67
CA ALA A 84 -24.99 -9.40 -26.10
C ALA A 84 -25.43 -9.38 -27.57
N ALA A 85 -24.67 -10.02 -28.46
CA ALA A 85 -25.02 -10.13 -29.88
C ALA A 85 -26.32 -10.91 -30.10
N LEU A 86 -26.53 -12.02 -29.38
CA LEU A 86 -27.77 -12.81 -29.45
C LEU A 86 -28.98 -12.00 -28.99
N VAL A 87 -28.83 -11.26 -27.88
CA VAL A 87 -29.88 -10.38 -27.35
C VAL A 87 -30.19 -9.26 -28.34
N LEU A 88 -29.16 -8.55 -28.84
CA LEU A 88 -29.31 -7.49 -29.84
C LEU A 88 -29.97 -8.00 -31.13
N GLN A 89 -29.62 -9.20 -31.60
CA GLN A 89 -30.26 -9.81 -32.76
C GLN A 89 -31.77 -10.04 -32.51
N ARG A 90 -32.14 -10.52 -31.31
CA ARG A 90 -33.55 -10.74 -30.92
C ARG A 90 -34.32 -9.42 -30.85
N VAL A 91 -33.71 -8.40 -30.26
CA VAL A 91 -34.27 -7.03 -30.18
C VAL A 91 -34.45 -6.43 -31.57
N ALA A 92 -33.43 -6.53 -32.43
CA ALA A 92 -33.51 -6.06 -33.81
C ALA A 92 -34.60 -6.77 -34.61
N GLN A 93 -34.77 -8.09 -34.46
CA GLN A 93 -35.86 -8.85 -35.09
C GLN A 93 -37.24 -8.42 -34.57
N MET A 94 -37.37 -8.15 -33.27
CA MET A 94 -38.60 -7.64 -32.68
C MET A 94 -38.96 -6.27 -33.26
N ILE A 95 -37.97 -5.37 -33.40
CA ILE A 95 -38.13 -4.04 -34.00
C ILE A 95 -38.44 -4.15 -35.51
N ALA A 96 -37.83 -5.09 -36.24
CA ALA A 96 -38.12 -5.31 -37.66
C ALA A 96 -39.54 -5.87 -37.88
N ALA A 97 -40.00 -6.81 -37.04
CA ALA A 97 -41.36 -7.34 -37.07
C ALA A 97 -42.41 -6.25 -36.80
N ARG A 98 -42.06 -5.22 -36.01
CA ARG A 98 -42.87 -4.01 -35.79
C ARG A 98 -43.10 -3.22 -37.08
N ARG A 99 -42.09 -3.11 -37.95
CA ARG A 99 -42.22 -2.42 -39.25
C ARG A 99 -43.14 -3.17 -40.23
N ALA A 100 -43.23 -4.50 -40.11
CA ALA A 100 -43.94 -5.35 -41.06
C ALA A 100 -45.46 -5.54 -40.80
N HIS A 101 -46.06 -4.90 -39.80
CA HIS A 101 -47.54 -4.88 -39.58
C HIS A 101 -48.26 -6.25 -39.58
N SER A 102 -47.64 -7.29 -39.01
CA SER A 102 -48.30 -8.60 -38.84
C SER A 102 -49.35 -8.57 -37.71
N ALA A 103 -50.58 -9.04 -38.00
CA ALA A 103 -51.77 -8.94 -37.16
C ALA A 103 -51.68 -9.65 -35.78
N GLY A 104 -50.74 -10.58 -35.58
CA GLY A 104 -50.50 -11.24 -34.29
C GLY A 104 -49.48 -10.53 -33.38
N SER A 105 -48.82 -9.48 -33.85
CA SER A 105 -47.65 -8.87 -33.17
C SER A 105 -48.01 -7.98 -31.98
N ARG A 106 -49.19 -7.34 -31.98
CA ARG A 106 -49.56 -6.33 -30.96
C ARG A 106 -49.74 -6.93 -29.56
N LEU A 107 -50.25 -8.16 -29.47
CA LEU A 107 -50.47 -8.83 -28.19
C LEU A 107 -49.16 -9.33 -27.58
N HIS A 108 -48.33 -10.03 -28.36
CA HIS A 108 -47.01 -10.47 -27.92
C HIS A 108 -46.11 -9.31 -27.51
N LEU A 109 -46.22 -8.15 -28.16
CA LEU A 109 -45.45 -6.95 -27.80
C LEU A 109 -45.89 -6.34 -26.47
N ARG A 110 -47.20 -6.20 -26.22
CA ARG A 110 -47.70 -5.74 -24.91
C ARG A 110 -47.25 -6.67 -23.79
N LEU A 111 -47.40 -7.97 -24.00
CA LEU A 111 -47.00 -8.98 -23.02
C LEU A 111 -45.48 -8.95 -22.77
N THR A 112 -44.67 -8.86 -23.83
CA THR A 112 -43.19 -8.78 -23.71
C THR A 112 -42.74 -7.48 -23.05
N GLY A 113 -43.41 -6.35 -23.35
CA GLY A 113 -43.13 -5.07 -22.74
C GLY A 113 -43.43 -5.05 -21.24
N VAL A 114 -44.57 -5.61 -20.82
CA VAL A 114 -44.91 -5.77 -19.39
C VAL A 114 -43.92 -6.70 -18.69
N PHE A 115 -43.54 -7.82 -19.32
CA PHE A 115 -42.52 -8.71 -18.78
C PHE A 115 -41.16 -8.02 -18.63
N ALA A 116 -40.74 -7.26 -19.64
CA ALA A 116 -39.50 -6.50 -19.60
C ALA A 116 -39.53 -5.44 -18.49
N LEU A 117 -40.63 -4.71 -18.32
CA LEU A 117 -40.80 -3.74 -17.24
C LEU A 117 -40.78 -4.39 -15.86
N MET A 118 -41.51 -5.51 -15.67
CA MET A 118 -41.50 -6.27 -14.43
C MET A 118 -40.11 -6.83 -14.08
N ALA A 119 -39.29 -7.18 -15.07
CA ALA A 119 -37.93 -7.66 -14.85
C ALA A 119 -36.92 -6.51 -14.64
N LEU A 120 -37.11 -5.37 -15.33
CA LEU A 120 -36.18 -4.25 -15.28
C LEU A 120 -36.26 -3.50 -13.95
N ILE A 121 -37.46 -3.26 -13.44
CA ILE A 121 -37.67 -2.48 -12.21
C ILE A 121 -36.87 -3.05 -11.03
N PRO A 122 -37.00 -4.34 -10.65
CA PRO A 122 -36.24 -4.92 -9.54
C PRO A 122 -34.74 -4.88 -9.79
N THR A 123 -34.31 -5.14 -11.03
CA THR A 123 -32.89 -5.17 -11.40
C THR A 123 -32.23 -3.80 -11.24
N VAL A 124 -32.89 -2.74 -11.70
CA VAL A 124 -32.41 -1.36 -11.55
C VAL A 124 -32.40 -0.94 -10.09
N THR A 125 -33.44 -1.27 -9.33
CA THR A 125 -33.48 -0.99 -7.88
C THR A 125 -32.32 -1.67 -7.15
N VAL A 126 -32.08 -2.96 -7.40
CA VAL A 126 -30.94 -3.69 -6.81
C VAL A 126 -29.61 -3.06 -7.22
N ALA A 127 -29.44 -2.64 -8.47
CA ALA A 127 -28.21 -1.99 -8.94
C ALA A 127 -27.96 -0.65 -8.23
N ILE A 128 -29.00 0.18 -8.06
CA ILE A 128 -28.90 1.46 -7.35
C ILE A 128 -28.54 1.21 -5.87
N PHE A 129 -29.26 0.31 -5.20
CA PHE A 129 -28.98 -0.03 -3.81
C PHE A 129 -27.57 -0.60 -3.64
N ALA A 130 -27.15 -1.54 -4.48
CA ALA A 130 -25.79 -2.08 -4.44
C ALA A 130 -24.74 -0.99 -4.65
N GLY A 131 -24.94 -0.07 -5.60
CA GLY A 131 -24.05 1.06 -5.82
C GLY A 131 -23.92 1.96 -4.60
N ILE A 132 -25.05 2.33 -3.99
CA ILE A 132 -25.06 3.16 -2.76
C ILE A 132 -24.39 2.43 -1.59
N THR A 133 -24.78 1.18 -1.34
CA THR A 133 -24.24 0.37 -0.24
C THR A 133 -22.74 0.14 -0.40
N ILE A 134 -22.27 -0.16 -1.60
CA ILE A 134 -20.84 -0.32 -1.88
C ILE A 134 -20.12 1.01 -1.65
N ASN A 135 -20.62 2.12 -2.18
CA ASN A 135 -19.96 3.41 -2.03
C ASN A 135 -19.85 3.83 -0.55
N MET A 136 -20.95 3.72 0.20
CA MET A 136 -20.98 4.03 1.63
C MET A 136 -20.13 3.05 2.47
N GLY A 137 -20.21 1.76 2.16
CA GLY A 137 -19.46 0.73 2.86
C GLY A 137 -17.95 0.87 2.68
N LEU A 138 -17.51 1.19 1.46
CA LEU A 138 -16.10 1.46 1.16
C LEU A 138 -15.64 2.72 1.90
N GLU A 139 -16.37 3.83 1.78
CA GLU A 139 -15.97 5.10 2.42
C GLU A 139 -15.86 4.96 3.95
N ALA A 140 -16.84 4.31 4.59
CA ALA A 140 -16.83 4.08 6.03
C ALA A 140 -15.69 3.14 6.47
N TRP A 141 -15.43 2.07 5.71
CA TRP A 141 -14.39 1.10 6.07
C TRP A 141 -12.98 1.64 5.79
N PHE A 142 -12.77 2.37 4.69
CA PHE A 142 -11.48 2.96 4.34
C PHE A 142 -11.11 4.14 5.26
N SER A 143 -12.04 5.06 5.53
CA SER A 143 -11.75 6.22 6.39
C SER A 143 -11.37 5.79 7.80
N GLN A 144 -12.17 4.94 8.44
CA GLN A 144 -11.90 4.49 9.80
C GLN A 144 -10.62 3.65 9.92
N ARG A 145 -10.37 2.77 8.94
CA ARG A 145 -9.19 1.90 8.97
C ARG A 145 -7.90 2.70 8.72
N VAL A 146 -7.89 3.58 7.72
CA VAL A 146 -6.73 4.43 7.42
C VAL A 146 -6.44 5.38 8.57
N GLN A 147 -7.47 6.07 9.09
CA GLN A 147 -7.31 6.99 10.22
C GLN A 147 -6.76 6.28 11.47
N ARG A 148 -7.24 5.06 11.75
CA ARG A 148 -6.74 4.26 12.89
C ARG A 148 -5.29 3.83 12.71
N VAL A 149 -4.89 3.39 11.52
CA VAL A 149 -3.50 2.96 11.26
C VAL A 149 -2.54 4.14 11.33
N VAL A 150 -2.90 5.29 10.75
CA VAL A 150 -2.10 6.52 10.82
C VAL A 150 -1.99 6.99 12.28
N GLY A 151 -3.11 7.03 13.01
CA GLY A 151 -3.12 7.42 14.42
C GLY A 151 -2.28 6.49 15.31
N ASN A 152 -2.37 5.18 15.11
CA ASN A 152 -1.55 4.22 15.85
C ASN A 152 -0.05 4.35 15.53
N SER A 153 0.30 4.64 14.28
CA SER A 153 1.69 4.85 13.86
C SER A 153 2.26 6.13 14.47
N LEU A 154 1.49 7.21 14.48
CA LEU A 154 1.85 8.46 15.14
C LEU A 154 2.04 8.25 16.65
N ALA A 155 1.11 7.56 17.31
CA ALA A 155 1.20 7.26 18.73
C ALA A 155 2.44 6.39 19.06
N ALA A 156 2.78 5.43 18.20
CA ALA A 156 3.99 4.61 18.35
C ALA A 156 5.27 5.44 18.18
N ALA A 157 5.33 6.32 17.19
CA ALA A 157 6.47 7.21 16.97
C ALA A 157 6.65 8.21 18.13
N GLN A 158 5.56 8.79 18.65
CA GLN A 158 5.59 9.64 19.84
C GLN A 158 6.01 8.88 21.11
N ALA A 159 5.60 7.62 21.25
CA ALA A 159 6.04 6.77 22.36
C ALA A 159 7.55 6.50 22.27
N TYR A 160 8.05 6.19 21.06
CA TYR A 160 9.47 6.00 20.80
C TYR A 160 10.29 7.27 21.11
N GLU A 161 9.86 8.44 20.63
CA GLU A 161 10.52 9.72 20.95
C GLU A 161 10.60 9.96 22.46
N ASN A 162 9.47 9.79 23.16
CA ASN A 162 9.42 10.00 24.61
C ASN A 162 10.29 9.00 25.38
N GLU A 163 10.34 7.74 24.94
CA GLU A 163 11.21 6.72 25.51
C GLU A 163 12.69 7.09 25.31
N GLN A 164 13.10 7.42 24.09
CA GLN A 164 14.48 7.84 23.80
C GLN A 164 14.87 9.09 24.59
N ARG A 165 13.99 10.10 24.66
CA ARG A 165 14.21 11.32 25.42
C ARG A 165 14.37 11.05 26.91
N ARG A 166 13.48 10.26 27.51
CA ARG A 166 13.53 9.92 28.94
C ARG A 166 14.78 9.11 29.26
N ASP A 167 15.07 8.09 28.46
CA ASP A 167 16.21 7.21 28.68
C ASP A 167 17.54 7.97 28.55
N LEU A 168 17.64 8.89 27.58
CA LEU A 168 18.82 9.75 27.46
C LEU A 168 18.95 10.70 28.66
N GLN A 169 17.85 11.29 29.12
CA GLN A 169 17.84 12.14 30.31
C GLN A 169 18.31 11.38 31.56
N GLU A 170 17.82 10.15 31.78
CA GLU A 170 18.26 9.30 32.89
C GLU A 170 19.75 8.98 32.81
N ASP A 171 20.23 8.58 31.64
CA ASP A 171 21.62 8.15 31.46
C ASP A 171 22.60 9.32 31.53
N ALA A 172 22.23 10.48 30.97
CA ALA A 172 23.00 11.72 31.07
C ALA A 172 23.12 12.18 32.53
N GLN A 173 22.01 12.12 33.29
CA GLN A 173 22.02 12.46 34.71
C GLN A 173 22.83 11.45 35.53
N ALA A 174 22.74 10.16 35.22
CA ALA A 174 23.54 9.12 35.87
C ALA A 174 25.05 9.36 35.65
N LEU A 175 25.45 9.67 34.42
CA LEU A 175 26.84 10.00 34.11
C LEU A 175 27.30 11.30 34.78
N ALA A 176 26.47 12.35 34.79
CA ALA A 176 26.77 13.58 35.51
C ALA A 176 26.97 13.32 37.01
N ASN A 177 26.11 12.51 37.63
CA ASN A 177 26.22 12.13 39.04
C ASN A 177 27.50 11.33 39.32
N TYR A 178 27.88 10.43 38.41
CA TYR A 178 29.14 9.69 38.49
C TYR A 178 30.35 10.63 38.46
N LEU A 179 30.38 11.60 37.55
CA LEU A 179 31.43 12.62 37.45
C LEU A 179 31.49 13.53 38.70
N ASN A 180 30.34 13.92 39.23
CA ASN A 180 30.24 14.74 40.44
C ASN A 180 30.76 13.99 41.67
N ALA A 181 30.43 12.70 41.80
CA ALA A 181 30.89 11.86 42.91
C ALA A 181 32.42 11.68 42.90
N ARG A 182 33.03 11.58 41.73
CA ARG A 182 34.49 11.41 41.56
C ARG A 182 35.28 12.70 41.39
N ARG A 183 34.65 13.87 41.54
CA ARG A 183 35.32 15.19 41.44
C ARG A 183 36.54 15.31 42.37
N GLY A 184 36.49 14.64 43.53
CA GLY A 184 37.61 14.48 44.48
C GLY A 184 38.93 14.09 43.80
N GLU A 185 38.85 13.01 43.02
CA GLU A 185 39.97 12.38 42.32
C GLU A 185 40.54 13.29 41.23
N VAL A 186 39.67 14.00 40.51
CA VAL A 186 40.05 14.86 39.38
C VAL A 186 40.63 16.20 39.83
N ARG A 187 39.95 16.91 40.74
CA ARG A 187 40.27 18.33 41.06
C ARG A 187 41.21 18.49 42.24
N PHE A 188 41.07 17.65 43.27
CA PHE A 188 41.78 17.83 44.54
C PHE A 188 42.98 16.88 44.65
N MET A 189 42.75 15.59 44.45
CA MET A 189 43.80 14.57 44.57
C MET A 189 44.63 14.44 43.29
N ARG A 190 44.06 14.80 42.13
CA ARG A 190 44.66 14.67 40.78
C ARG A 190 45.18 13.25 40.50
N THR A 191 44.45 12.26 40.98
CA THR A 191 44.77 10.83 40.82
C THR A 191 44.24 10.26 39.51
N ALA A 192 43.30 10.94 38.86
CA ALA A 192 42.76 10.60 37.55
C ALA A 192 42.49 11.88 36.75
N SER A 193 42.63 11.81 35.42
CA SER A 193 42.22 12.90 34.54
C SER A 193 40.70 12.90 34.33
N LEU A 194 40.12 14.07 34.03
CA LEU A 194 38.68 14.18 33.76
C LEU A 194 38.24 13.30 32.58
N GLY A 195 39.08 13.17 31.55
CA GLY A 195 38.81 12.31 30.40
C GLY A 195 38.77 10.83 30.74
N GLU A 196 39.67 10.36 31.62
CA GLU A 196 39.65 8.96 32.09
C GLU A 196 38.38 8.66 32.88
N VAL A 197 38.01 9.53 33.83
CA VAL A 197 36.78 9.34 34.62
C VAL A 197 35.54 9.40 33.74
N LEU A 198 35.50 10.31 32.76
CA LEU A 198 34.41 10.42 31.78
C LEU A 198 34.27 9.14 30.94
N ARG A 199 35.39 8.64 30.41
CA ARG A 199 35.43 7.40 29.63
C ARG A 199 34.93 6.21 30.43
N ASP A 200 35.41 6.06 31.66
CA ASP A 200 35.00 4.97 32.55
C ASP A 200 33.51 5.04 32.88
N GLY A 201 32.99 6.24 33.15
CA GLY A 201 31.57 6.45 33.43
C GLY A 201 30.69 6.16 32.20
N GLN A 202 31.09 6.62 31.02
CA GLN A 202 30.36 6.39 29.77
C GLN A 202 30.23 4.89 29.47
N LEU A 203 31.31 4.11 29.66
CA LEU A 203 31.31 2.66 29.42
C LEU A 203 30.40 1.87 30.39
N GLN A 204 29.99 2.46 31.52
CA GLN A 204 29.06 1.83 32.46
C GLN A 204 27.58 2.00 32.07
N ILE A 205 27.27 2.91 31.13
CA ILE A 205 25.91 3.13 30.66
C ILE A 205 25.50 2.01 29.70
N GLN A 206 24.67 1.08 30.18
CA GLN A 206 24.28 -0.13 29.43
C GLN A 206 23.52 0.16 28.14
N ARG A 207 22.67 1.19 28.15
CA ARG A 207 21.90 1.64 26.96
C ARG A 207 22.79 2.28 25.89
N GLY A 208 24.05 2.56 26.21
CA GLY A 208 25.01 3.17 25.31
C GLY A 208 24.81 4.69 25.15
N LEU A 209 25.93 5.40 25.15
CA LEU A 209 26.03 6.76 24.66
C LEU A 209 27.03 6.75 23.51
N ARG A 210 26.67 7.39 22.40
CA ARG A 210 27.53 7.48 21.22
C ARG A 210 28.77 8.31 21.56
N GLU A 211 28.53 9.48 22.17
CA GLU A 211 29.59 10.44 22.51
C GLU A 211 29.35 11.04 23.90
N ALA A 212 30.43 11.44 24.55
CA ALA A 212 30.42 12.17 25.80
C ALA A 212 31.58 13.18 25.84
N PHE A 213 31.25 14.43 26.13
CA PHE A 213 32.19 15.53 26.25
C PHE A 213 31.94 16.28 27.56
N VAL A 214 32.98 16.83 28.16
CA VAL A 214 32.82 17.91 29.15
C VAL A 214 33.22 19.20 28.47
N VAL A 215 32.32 20.17 28.49
CA VAL A 215 32.50 21.50 27.90
C VAL A 215 32.45 22.56 28.99
N ASP A 216 33.16 23.68 28.82
CA ASP A 216 33.01 24.82 29.71
C ASP A 216 31.86 25.76 29.31
N GLY A 217 31.67 26.83 30.09
CA GLY A 217 30.63 27.83 29.85
C GLY A 217 30.78 28.61 28.54
N THR A 218 31.89 28.45 27.80
CA THR A 218 32.09 29.02 26.46
C THR A 218 31.83 28.01 25.34
N GLY A 219 31.57 26.75 25.69
CA GLY A 219 31.39 25.64 24.74
C GLY A 219 32.71 24.96 24.34
N GLU A 220 33.83 25.29 24.99
CA GLU A 220 35.13 24.66 24.69
C GLU A 220 35.25 23.29 25.38
N ILE A 221 35.70 22.28 24.64
CA ILE A 221 35.91 20.92 25.15
C ILE A 221 37.05 20.90 26.17
N LYS A 222 36.76 20.44 27.40
CA LYS A 222 37.74 20.17 28.46
C LYS A 222 38.12 18.70 28.58
N ALA A 223 37.19 17.80 28.28
CA ALA A 223 37.44 16.37 28.30
C ALA A 223 36.59 15.63 27.27
N ARG A 224 37.07 14.45 26.87
CA ARG A 224 36.45 13.58 25.87
C ARG A 224 36.33 12.17 26.42
N GLY A 225 35.18 11.55 26.20
CA GLY A 225 34.88 10.19 26.61
C GLY A 225 35.39 9.15 25.61
N ASP A 226 34.85 7.95 25.69
CA ASP A 226 35.14 6.90 24.71
C ASP A 226 34.57 7.31 23.33
N ARG A 227 35.38 7.12 22.28
CA ARG A 227 35.02 7.37 20.87
C ARG A 227 34.44 8.77 20.59
N SER A 228 34.69 9.74 21.46
CA SER A 228 34.17 11.10 21.36
C SER A 228 35.21 11.98 20.66
N TYR A 229 35.22 11.98 19.32
CA TYR A 229 36.23 12.69 18.54
C TYR A 229 35.85 14.15 18.29
N MET A 230 36.85 15.02 18.15
CA MET A 230 36.60 16.46 17.96
C MET A 230 35.89 16.79 16.64
N PHE A 231 36.04 15.94 15.62
CA PHE A 231 35.40 16.18 14.32
C PHE A 231 33.91 15.83 14.31
N ASP A 232 33.44 15.02 15.27
CA ASP A 232 32.02 14.69 15.47
C ASP A 232 31.33 15.68 16.42
N PHE A 233 32.10 16.53 17.12
CA PHE A 233 31.55 17.46 18.10
C PHE A 233 30.80 18.62 17.43
N ASP A 234 29.50 18.71 17.71
CA ASP A 234 28.68 19.85 17.37
C ASP A 234 28.72 20.94 18.46
N PRO A 235 29.12 22.18 18.14
CA PRO A 235 29.19 23.27 19.10
C PRO A 235 27.83 23.63 19.69
N LEU A 236 27.80 23.88 21.01
CA LEU A 236 26.63 24.39 21.70
C LEU A 236 26.50 25.90 21.53
N ALA A 237 25.27 26.38 21.32
CA ALA A 237 24.97 27.80 21.38
C ALA A 237 25.04 28.29 22.84
N PRO A 238 25.43 29.55 23.09
CA PRO A 238 25.47 30.09 24.46
C PRO A 238 24.15 29.94 25.21
N ILE A 239 23.02 30.11 24.51
CA ILE A 239 21.69 29.94 25.11
C ILE A 239 21.43 28.51 25.60
N GLU A 240 21.94 27.49 24.91
CA GLU A 240 21.74 26.09 25.28
C GLU A 240 22.48 25.75 26.57
N ILE A 241 23.71 26.25 26.71
CA ILE A 241 24.51 26.12 27.93
C ILE A 241 23.82 26.82 29.10
N GLU A 242 23.31 28.03 28.89
CA GLU A 242 22.59 28.80 29.90
C GLU A 242 21.30 28.12 30.35
N THR A 243 20.54 27.55 29.40
CA THR A 243 19.32 26.76 29.69
C THR A 243 19.67 25.50 30.47
N ALA A 244 20.66 24.72 30.04
CA ALA A 244 21.11 23.53 30.78
C ALA A 244 21.57 23.86 32.20
N ARG A 245 22.18 25.04 32.41
CA ARG A 245 22.59 25.50 33.75
C ARG A 245 21.41 25.88 34.63
N THR A 246 20.38 26.49 34.05
CA THR A 246 19.19 26.97 34.78
C THR A 246 18.25 25.82 35.10
N ASP A 247 17.97 24.97 34.12
CA ASP A 247 17.00 23.88 34.23
C ASP A 247 17.64 22.56 34.70
N GLY A 248 18.98 22.52 34.76
CA GLY A 248 19.78 21.36 35.17
C GLY A 248 20.11 20.41 34.02
N ILE A 249 19.20 20.25 33.07
CA ILE A 249 19.39 19.47 31.84
C ILE A 249 18.65 20.11 30.67
N LEU A 250 19.28 20.09 29.49
CA LEU A 250 18.66 20.44 28.22
C LEU A 250 18.76 19.24 27.27
N ILE A 251 17.66 18.92 26.59
CA ILE A 251 17.65 17.92 25.51
C ILE A 251 17.56 18.64 24.16
N LEU A 252 18.43 18.29 23.23
CA LEU A 252 18.48 18.82 21.88
C LEU A 252 18.13 17.70 20.88
N LYS A 253 17.34 18.06 19.88
CA LYS A 253 16.93 17.20 18.78
C LYS A 253 17.86 17.47 17.59
N ASP A 254 18.55 16.45 17.08
CA ASP A 254 19.41 16.57 15.90
C ASP A 254 19.12 15.45 14.90
N TRP A 255 18.01 15.60 14.18
CA TRP A 255 17.54 14.59 13.22
C TRP A 255 18.40 14.51 11.96
N GLU A 256 19.15 15.56 11.63
CA GLU A 256 20.04 15.55 10.47
C GLU A 256 21.21 14.59 10.69
N ASN A 257 21.71 14.51 11.93
CA ASN A 257 22.78 13.61 12.33
C ASN A 257 22.31 12.27 12.92
N ASN A 258 20.99 12.02 12.96
CA ASN A 258 20.38 10.86 13.63
C ASN A 258 20.69 10.80 15.12
N GLU A 259 20.61 11.94 15.82
CA GLU A 259 20.99 12.04 17.22
C GLU A 259 19.94 12.74 18.10
N PHE A 260 19.86 12.24 19.34
CA PHE A 260 19.37 13.00 20.47
C PHE A 260 20.57 13.38 21.34
N ARG A 261 20.62 14.63 21.80
CA ARG A 261 21.72 15.13 22.61
C ARG A 261 21.20 15.66 23.94
N ALA A 262 22.01 15.53 24.98
CA ALA A 262 21.70 16.06 26.30
C ALA A 262 22.88 16.86 26.84
N VAL A 263 22.58 18.01 27.41
CA VAL A 263 23.52 18.88 28.10
C VAL A 263 23.11 18.97 29.56
N VAL A 264 23.98 18.53 30.47
CA VAL A 264 23.71 18.47 31.91
C VAL A 264 24.72 19.33 32.64
N ASN A 265 24.26 20.18 33.55
CA ASN A 265 25.15 21.00 34.38
C ASN A 265 25.91 20.12 35.40
N LEU A 266 27.24 20.27 35.48
CA LEU A 266 28.07 19.51 36.43
C LEU A 266 28.22 20.27 37.76
N VAL A 267 27.68 19.67 38.83
CA VAL A 267 27.62 20.32 40.14
C VAL A 267 29.01 20.41 40.79
N GLY A 268 29.45 21.65 40.98
CA GLY A 268 30.70 22.03 41.62
C GLY A 268 31.95 21.77 40.78
N TYR A 269 31.76 21.65 39.46
CA TYR A 269 32.78 22.06 38.49
C TYR A 269 32.60 23.56 38.19
N LEU A 270 33.64 24.23 37.65
CA LEU A 270 33.57 25.67 37.35
C LEU A 270 32.92 25.92 35.99
N ASN A 271 31.59 26.10 35.98
CA ASN A 271 30.80 26.34 34.77
C ASN A 271 31.03 25.26 33.69
N GLU A 272 31.15 24.00 34.10
CA GLU A 272 31.32 22.89 33.16
C GLU A 272 29.98 22.14 33.00
N CYS A 273 29.71 21.71 31.78
CA CYS A 273 28.55 20.90 31.44
C CYS A 273 29.01 19.58 30.82
N LEU A 274 28.28 18.51 31.11
CA LEU A 274 28.36 17.25 30.41
C LEU A 274 27.49 17.32 29.17
N TYR A 275 28.09 17.13 28.00
CA TYR A 275 27.39 16.93 26.74
C TYR A 275 27.44 15.45 26.41
N VAL A 276 26.31 14.85 26.06
CA VAL A 276 26.24 13.46 25.59
C VAL A 276 25.33 13.35 24.39
N SER A 277 25.63 12.42 23.48
CA SER A 277 24.77 12.10 22.34
C SER A 277 24.39 10.62 22.31
N ARG A 278 23.24 10.34 21.69
CA ARG A 278 22.72 9.01 21.43
C ARG A 278 22.21 8.94 20.00
N GLU A 279 22.59 7.88 19.31
CA GLU A 279 22.06 7.54 17.99
C GLU A 279 20.60 7.11 18.09
N VAL A 280 19.76 7.68 17.22
CA VAL A 280 18.32 7.40 17.09
C VAL A 280 17.92 7.38 15.63
N ASP A 281 16.73 6.88 15.31
CA ASP A 281 16.19 6.99 13.95
C ASP A 281 15.64 8.41 13.69
N GLY A 282 16.51 9.32 13.27
CA GLY A 282 16.15 10.70 12.95
C GLY A 282 15.15 10.81 11.79
N SER A 283 15.12 9.83 10.88
CA SER A 283 14.18 9.81 9.76
C SER A 283 12.74 9.64 10.22
N ILE A 284 12.51 8.80 11.24
CA ILE A 284 11.20 8.59 11.87
C ILE A 284 10.83 9.82 12.71
N LEU A 285 11.77 10.36 13.49
CA LEU A 285 11.50 11.47 14.40
C LEU A 285 11.25 12.79 13.67
N LYS A 286 11.89 13.03 12.53
CA LYS A 286 11.64 14.20 11.68
C LYS A 286 10.19 14.28 11.22
N LEU A 287 9.54 13.14 10.97
CA LEU A 287 8.14 13.07 10.56
C LEU A 287 7.18 13.57 11.67
N LEU A 288 7.61 13.58 12.94
CA LEU A 288 6.81 14.10 14.05
C LEU A 288 6.84 15.62 14.14
N ASP A 289 7.96 16.24 13.78
CA ASP A 289 8.10 17.70 13.81
C ASP A 289 7.46 18.37 12.57
N GLU A 290 7.23 17.62 11.49
CA GLU A 290 6.54 18.10 10.28
C GLU A 290 5.00 18.04 10.36
N THR A 291 4.44 17.46 11.42
CA THR A 291 2.98 17.37 11.67
C THR A 291 2.47 18.42 12.64
#